data_AF-A0A7C7UZS0-F1
#
_entry.id   AF-A0A7C7UZS0-F1
#
_cell.length_a   1.000
_cell.length_b   1.000
_cell.length_c   1.000
_cell.angle_alpha   90.00
_cell.angle_beta   90.00
_cell.angle_gamma   90.00
#
_symmetry.space_group_name_H-M   'P 1'
#
loop_
_entity.id
_entity.type
_entity.pdbx_description
1 polymer ?
#
loop_
_entity_poly.entity_id
_entity_poly.type
_entity_poly.pdbx_seq_one_letter_code
_entity_poly.pdbx_strand_id
1 'polypeptide(L)'
;MSRWGLMSTVAALILMRVAFVLPNRAAAAEPPKKRDQPAAPAPDREFAERLHRALDRWCRWLARNVQRVPGTDLYTFHPTLGGYRSVAGNQFAAAAAGYWLARTKPGEQISRPLGGLIKLALGTHVAVKAIDRPDVIRPWGATYSPADNWHADLFAGTSGMLMLDGLEGDQRQQLLAILAWEADHQIEYGFDRQNYHVTPQLGGRSVGESNAWSTALLQAARLALPDSPRQAAWRKAAIQYSLNTICVPADLTSTRVVAGKPLKDWVRGANFEPGGIQEHHGFYHPGYMAWALAYQAYAQLIDEALPESQRNPDVYLNNWRLAFDRLKQGTFANGRFIYCAGSDWINYGYGNAHILPIGIFAAARFHDPDATRLADEWLKLVEHEQALSGGAVQGVRLAAMHRLSPKDFGWYEAISGASLAHALWLMEHMDTSGMPPPSSEGEYNARNVGTYHEPGARLVWYRDAKRWASFSWRAAFGEWQAMVQPVGLPHLLRFNHNSTGILQAAGTARATKIRSTATRASPDGGFWSLGTVDRLMRKNKTGVSPCPPASSASGASRRARAVRRPVPGPGSLRTAADRRA
;
A
#
# COMPACT_ATOMS: atom_id res chain seq x y z
N MET A 1 -22.18 -52.98 41.29
CA MET A 1 -22.95 -53.43 42.48
C MET A 1 -23.22 -52.18 43.29
N SER A 2 -24.42 -51.65 43.57
CA SER A 2 -25.85 -52.06 43.56
C SER A 2 -26.69 -50.76 43.39
N ARG A 3 -27.65 -50.63 42.45
CA ARG A 3 -29.11 -50.94 42.54
C ARG A 3 -29.86 -50.26 43.71
N TRP A 4 -31.08 -49.70 43.63
CA TRP A 4 -32.11 -49.32 42.63
C TRP A 4 -33.34 -48.79 43.43
N GLY A 5 -34.30 -48.09 42.79
CA GLY A 5 -35.69 -47.84 43.26
C GLY A 5 -36.26 -46.51 42.72
N LEU A 6 -37.11 -46.39 41.68
CA LEU A 6 -38.54 -46.78 41.45
C LEU A 6 -39.48 -46.32 42.60
N MET A 7 -40.66 -45.69 42.41
CA MET A 7 -41.64 -45.66 41.30
C MET A 7 -42.72 -44.54 41.49
N SER A 8 -43.32 -44.10 40.36
CA SER A 8 -44.74 -43.76 40.02
C SER A 8 -45.66 -42.91 40.93
N THR A 9 -46.46 -42.00 40.33
CA THR A 9 -47.94 -42.11 40.13
C THR A 9 -48.52 -41.02 39.20
N VAL A 10 -49.48 -41.41 38.35
CA VAL A 10 -50.26 -40.66 37.34
C VAL A 10 -51.62 -40.23 37.92
N ALA A 11 -52.17 -39.06 37.51
CA ALA A 11 -53.62 -38.85 37.46
C ALA A 11 -54.01 -37.76 36.44
N ALA A 12 -54.94 -38.12 35.56
CA ALA A 12 -55.55 -37.29 34.52
C ALA A 12 -56.90 -36.71 34.99
N LEU A 13 -57.33 -35.57 34.42
CA LEU A 13 -58.73 -35.14 34.49
C LEU A 13 -59.15 -34.47 33.18
N ILE A 14 -60.14 -35.11 32.56
CA ILE A 14 -60.84 -34.78 31.32
C ILE A 14 -62.01 -33.85 31.65
N LEU A 15 -62.25 -32.82 30.84
CA LEU A 15 -63.54 -32.13 30.81
C LEU A 15 -63.93 -31.83 29.36
N MET A 16 -64.85 -32.65 28.86
CA MET A 16 -65.62 -32.42 27.64
C MET A 16 -66.67 -31.34 27.88
N ARG A 17 -66.80 -30.39 26.95
CA ARG A 17 -68.06 -29.72 26.64
C ARG A 17 -68.24 -29.68 25.12
N VAL A 18 -69.30 -30.34 24.67
CA VAL A 18 -69.83 -30.27 23.30
C VAL A 18 -70.94 -29.22 23.29
N ALA A 19 -70.92 -28.28 22.34
CA ALA A 19 -72.12 -27.57 21.89
C ALA A 19 -71.94 -27.08 20.44
N PHE A 20 -72.69 -27.74 19.57
CA PHE A 20 -73.33 -27.32 18.31
C PHE A 20 -72.76 -26.17 17.45
N VAL A 21 -72.57 -26.53 16.18
CA VAL A 21 -72.34 -25.68 15.01
C VAL A 21 -73.66 -25.13 14.46
N LEU A 22 -73.71 -23.83 14.16
CA LEU A 22 -74.49 -23.26 13.05
C LEU A 22 -73.64 -22.13 12.38
N PRO A 23 -73.70 -21.97 11.05
CA PRO A 23 -72.75 -21.16 10.29
C PRO A 23 -73.21 -19.70 10.17
N ASN A 24 -72.31 -18.75 10.44
CA ASN A 24 -72.51 -17.36 10.07
C ASN A 24 -71.54 -17.00 8.94
N ARG A 25 -72.07 -16.78 7.73
CA ARG A 25 -71.34 -16.25 6.58
C ARG A 25 -71.02 -14.77 6.84
N ALA A 26 -69.75 -14.47 7.08
CA ALA A 26 -69.21 -13.12 6.91
C ALA A 26 -68.04 -13.20 5.91
N ALA A 27 -68.15 -12.41 4.84
CA ALA A 27 -67.18 -12.34 3.76
C ALA A 27 -65.78 -11.99 4.31
N ALA A 28 -64.80 -12.87 4.09
CA ALA A 28 -63.41 -12.59 4.36
C ALA A 28 -62.91 -11.57 3.32
N ALA A 29 -62.58 -10.37 3.78
CA ALA A 29 -61.80 -9.42 2.99
C ALA A 29 -60.40 -10.04 2.72
N GLU A 30 -59.96 -9.99 1.47
CA GLU A 30 -58.61 -10.43 1.08
C GLU A 30 -57.55 -9.68 1.90
N PRO A 31 -56.51 -10.38 2.42
CA PRO A 31 -55.37 -9.72 3.02
C PRO A 31 -54.67 -8.85 1.95
N PRO A 32 -54.23 -7.63 2.30
CA PRO A 32 -53.57 -6.77 1.33
C PRO A 32 -52.35 -7.48 0.76
N LYS A 33 -52.30 -7.61 -0.58
CA LYS A 33 -51.15 -8.12 -1.31
C LYS A 33 -49.90 -7.40 -0.80
N LYS A 34 -48.97 -8.16 -0.21
CA LYS A 34 -47.61 -7.69 0.04
C LYS A 34 -47.12 -7.09 -1.28
N ARG A 35 -46.94 -5.77 -1.31
CA ARG A 35 -46.16 -5.11 -2.37
C ARG A 35 -44.84 -5.86 -2.44
N ASP A 36 -44.50 -6.37 -3.62
CA ASP A 36 -43.20 -6.93 -3.91
C ASP A 36 -42.15 -5.89 -3.49
N GLN A 37 -41.54 -6.08 -2.33
CA GLN A 37 -40.32 -5.38 -1.98
C GLN A 37 -39.27 -5.94 -2.94
N PRO A 38 -38.56 -5.09 -3.71
CA PRO A 38 -37.46 -5.56 -4.52
C PRO A 38 -36.50 -6.33 -3.60
N ALA A 39 -36.11 -7.54 -4.01
CA ALA A 39 -35.14 -8.34 -3.29
C ALA A 39 -33.91 -7.48 -2.96
N ALA A 40 -33.38 -7.62 -1.74
CA ALA A 40 -32.17 -6.90 -1.35
C ALA A 40 -31.08 -7.15 -2.41
N PRO A 41 -30.35 -6.11 -2.84
CA PRO A 41 -29.27 -6.29 -3.80
C PRO A 41 -28.25 -7.31 -3.27
N ALA A 42 -27.65 -8.09 -4.17
CA ALA A 42 -26.59 -9.01 -3.78
C ALA A 42 -25.46 -8.23 -3.08
N PRO A 43 -24.78 -8.80 -2.06
CA PRO A 43 -23.82 -8.06 -1.21
C PRO A 43 -22.68 -7.39 -1.98
N ASP A 44 -22.24 -8.00 -3.07
CA ASP A 44 -21.26 -7.45 -4.02
C ASP A 44 -21.78 -6.18 -4.70
N ARG A 45 -23.05 -6.15 -5.12
CA ARG A 45 -23.70 -4.99 -5.72
C ARG A 45 -23.84 -3.84 -4.74
N GLU A 46 -24.27 -4.11 -3.51
CA GLU A 46 -24.37 -3.07 -2.47
C GLU A 46 -22.99 -2.44 -2.20
N PHE A 47 -21.96 -3.28 -2.12
CA PHE A 47 -20.59 -2.83 -1.92
C PHE A 47 -20.09 -1.97 -3.09
N ALA A 48 -20.34 -2.38 -4.33
CA ALA A 48 -20.01 -1.60 -5.54
C ALA A 48 -20.73 -0.24 -5.54
N GLU A 49 -22.01 -0.19 -5.20
CA GLU A 49 -22.76 1.07 -5.12
C GLU A 49 -22.18 2.03 -4.06
N ARG A 50 -21.77 1.52 -2.91
CA ARG A 50 -21.09 2.30 -1.88
C ARG A 50 -19.76 2.88 -2.40
N LEU A 51 -18.97 2.08 -3.11
CA LEU A 51 -17.73 2.53 -3.75
C LEU A 51 -17.99 3.60 -4.81
N HIS A 52 -19.00 3.42 -5.67
CA HIS A 52 -19.40 4.44 -6.65
C HIS A 52 -19.77 5.76 -5.98
N ARG A 53 -20.55 5.73 -4.89
CA ARG A 53 -20.89 6.93 -4.11
C ARG A 53 -19.65 7.57 -3.49
N ALA A 54 -18.74 6.78 -2.94
CA ALA A 54 -17.50 7.30 -2.36
C ALA A 54 -16.63 8.00 -3.41
N LEU A 55 -16.43 7.38 -4.58
CA LEU A 55 -15.68 7.98 -5.68
C LEU A 55 -16.37 9.23 -6.24
N ASP A 56 -17.70 9.22 -6.42
CA ASP A 56 -18.47 10.39 -6.86
C ASP A 56 -18.29 11.59 -5.93
N ARG A 57 -18.44 11.38 -4.61
CA ARG A 57 -18.21 12.44 -3.62
C ARG A 57 -16.79 12.98 -3.68
N TRP A 58 -15.81 12.09 -3.87
CA TRP A 58 -14.41 12.46 -3.99
C TRP A 58 -14.12 13.27 -5.25
N CYS A 59 -14.57 12.84 -6.43
CA CYS A 59 -14.36 13.55 -7.70
C CYS A 59 -15.07 14.91 -7.72
N ARG A 60 -16.28 15.01 -7.15
CA ARG A 60 -16.96 16.31 -6.98
C ARG A 60 -16.21 17.23 -6.04
N TRP A 61 -15.64 16.70 -4.96
CA TRP A 61 -14.78 17.45 -4.06
C TRP A 61 -13.51 17.92 -4.80
N LEU A 62 -12.83 17.03 -5.54
CA LEU A 62 -11.64 17.35 -6.32
C LEU A 62 -11.92 18.48 -7.31
N ALA A 63 -13.03 18.43 -8.06
CA ALA A 63 -13.40 19.45 -9.04
C ALA A 63 -13.51 20.87 -8.44
N ARG A 64 -13.87 20.98 -7.15
CA ARG A 64 -13.92 22.27 -6.42
C ARG A 64 -12.58 22.69 -5.83
N ASN A 65 -11.62 21.77 -5.73
CA ASN A 65 -10.34 21.99 -5.05
C ASN A 65 -9.13 22.03 -6.00
N VAL A 66 -9.30 21.66 -7.27
CA VAL A 66 -8.31 21.94 -8.31
C VAL A 66 -8.34 23.42 -8.69
N GLN A 67 -7.18 23.96 -9.04
CA GLN A 67 -6.99 25.36 -9.38
C GLN A 67 -6.63 25.48 -10.86
N ARG A 68 -7.19 26.49 -11.53
CA ARG A 68 -6.84 26.79 -12.92
C ARG A 68 -5.40 27.30 -12.99
N VAL A 69 -4.61 26.77 -13.92
CA VAL A 69 -3.26 27.28 -14.20
C VAL A 69 -3.39 28.61 -14.96
N PRO A 70 -2.82 29.73 -14.45
CA PRO A 70 -3.02 31.05 -15.04
C PRO A 70 -2.70 31.12 -16.54
N GLY A 71 -3.62 31.70 -17.31
CA GLY A 71 -3.48 31.88 -18.76
C GLY A 71 -3.71 30.62 -19.60
N THR A 72 -4.18 29.51 -19.02
CA THR A 72 -4.40 28.24 -19.74
C THR A 72 -5.79 27.67 -19.48
N ASP A 73 -6.18 26.60 -20.15
CA ASP A 73 -7.37 25.78 -19.83
C ASP A 73 -7.02 24.58 -18.92
N LEU A 74 -5.78 24.53 -18.42
CA LEU A 74 -5.27 23.47 -17.55
C LEU A 74 -5.67 23.71 -16.10
N TYR A 75 -5.76 22.61 -15.35
CA TYR A 75 -6.06 22.63 -13.93
C TYR A 75 -5.04 21.76 -13.19
N THR A 76 -4.76 22.13 -11.95
CA THR A 76 -3.80 21.44 -11.09
C THR A 76 -4.39 21.26 -9.70
N PHE A 77 -4.12 20.12 -9.08
CA PHE A 77 -4.42 19.91 -7.68
C PHE A 77 -3.43 20.66 -6.77
N HIS A 78 -2.31 21.11 -7.33
CA HIS A 78 -1.28 21.86 -6.60
C HIS A 78 -0.94 23.20 -7.27
N PRO A 79 -1.02 24.33 -6.55
CA PRO A 79 -0.71 25.66 -7.11
C PRO A 79 0.75 25.79 -7.54
N THR A 80 1.64 25.06 -6.87
CA THR A 80 3.06 25.03 -7.19
C THR A 80 3.38 23.68 -7.83
N LEU A 81 3.42 23.66 -9.16
CA LEU A 81 3.74 22.49 -10.00
C LEU A 81 5.23 22.09 -9.92
N GLY A 82 5.90 22.42 -8.80
CA GLY A 82 7.29 22.14 -8.55
C GLY A 82 7.49 20.97 -7.59
N GLY A 83 8.33 20.03 -7.99
CA GLY A 83 8.74 18.87 -7.19
C GLY A 83 7.89 17.62 -7.44
N TYR A 84 8.48 16.47 -7.10
CA TYR A 84 7.91 15.14 -7.36
C TYR A 84 6.49 14.97 -6.81
N ARG A 85 6.22 15.43 -5.58
CA ARG A 85 4.90 15.23 -4.94
C ARG A 85 3.76 15.97 -5.65
N SER A 86 4.06 17.13 -6.25
CA SER A 86 3.05 17.85 -7.05
C SER A 86 2.68 17.07 -8.31
N VAL A 87 3.66 16.43 -8.96
CA VAL A 87 3.41 15.53 -10.09
C VAL A 87 2.58 14.34 -9.62
N ALA A 88 3.02 13.65 -8.57
CA ALA A 88 2.35 12.47 -8.06
C ALA A 88 0.87 12.71 -7.71
N GLY A 89 0.58 13.78 -6.98
CA GLY A 89 -0.80 14.16 -6.63
C GLY A 89 -1.67 14.42 -7.86
N ASN A 90 -1.13 15.14 -8.86
CA ASN A 90 -1.85 15.42 -10.11
C ASN A 90 -2.11 14.15 -10.93
N GLN A 91 -1.15 13.24 -11.03
CA GLN A 91 -1.29 12.00 -11.82
C GLN A 91 -2.35 11.06 -11.23
N PHE A 92 -2.31 10.81 -9.92
CA PHE A 92 -3.34 9.99 -9.26
C PHE A 92 -4.73 10.62 -9.35
N ALA A 93 -4.82 11.94 -9.15
CA ALA A 93 -6.08 12.66 -9.20
C ALA A 93 -6.67 12.68 -10.63
N ALA A 94 -5.83 12.89 -11.65
CA ALA A 94 -6.24 12.80 -13.05
C ALA A 94 -6.75 11.41 -13.40
N ALA A 95 -6.03 10.36 -12.99
CA ALA A 95 -6.42 8.98 -13.28
C ALA A 95 -7.78 8.61 -12.69
N ALA A 96 -7.99 8.91 -11.40
CA ALA A 96 -9.29 8.70 -10.74
C ALA A 96 -10.41 9.53 -11.39
N ALA A 97 -10.13 10.79 -11.73
CA ALA A 97 -11.10 11.65 -12.40
C ALA A 97 -11.46 11.15 -13.80
N GLY A 98 -10.49 10.68 -14.59
CA GLY A 98 -10.72 10.14 -15.93
C GLY A 98 -11.61 8.90 -15.89
N TYR A 99 -11.33 7.97 -14.97
CA TYR A 99 -12.17 6.80 -14.73
C TYR A 99 -13.63 7.17 -14.43
N TRP A 100 -13.82 8.16 -13.54
CA TRP A 100 -15.13 8.62 -13.11
C TRP A 100 -15.88 9.40 -14.18
N LEU A 101 -15.21 10.29 -14.93
CA LEU A 101 -15.82 11.10 -15.99
C LEU A 101 -16.37 10.23 -17.13
N ALA A 102 -15.64 9.17 -17.51
CA ALA A 102 -16.05 8.23 -18.55
C ALA A 102 -17.41 7.57 -18.23
N ARG A 103 -17.68 7.35 -16.94
CA ARG A 103 -18.87 6.63 -16.44
C ARG A 103 -20.02 7.55 -16.07
N THR A 104 -19.74 8.74 -15.55
CA THR A 104 -20.77 9.60 -14.94
C THR A 104 -21.20 10.81 -15.77
N LYS A 105 -20.35 11.28 -16.69
CA LYS A 105 -20.64 12.40 -17.61
C LYS A 105 -21.35 13.59 -16.93
N PRO A 106 -20.75 14.19 -15.87
CA PRO A 106 -21.38 15.28 -15.14
C PRO A 106 -21.42 16.58 -15.97
N GLY A 107 -22.19 17.57 -15.51
CA GLY A 107 -22.26 18.88 -16.14
C GLY A 107 -20.92 19.64 -16.17
N GLU A 108 -20.84 20.64 -17.04
CA GLU A 108 -19.60 21.37 -17.38
C GLU A 108 -18.86 21.94 -16.16
N GLN A 109 -19.59 22.42 -15.15
CA GLN A 109 -19.02 22.98 -13.92
C GLN A 109 -18.09 21.98 -13.20
N ILE A 110 -18.34 20.68 -13.34
CA ILE A 110 -17.54 19.61 -12.73
C ILE A 110 -16.58 19.01 -13.75
N SER A 111 -17.03 18.76 -14.99
CA SER A 111 -16.19 18.10 -16.00
C SER A 111 -15.05 18.98 -16.50
N ARG A 112 -15.22 20.30 -16.60
CA ARG A 112 -14.18 21.21 -17.12
C ARG A 112 -12.92 21.25 -16.25
N PRO A 113 -12.99 21.46 -14.92
CA PRO A 113 -11.80 21.43 -14.06
C PRO A 113 -11.07 20.07 -14.10
N LEU A 114 -11.82 18.97 -14.07
CA LEU A 114 -11.26 17.62 -14.09
C LEU A 114 -10.63 17.28 -15.45
N GLY A 115 -11.27 17.66 -16.56
CA GLY A 115 -10.73 17.50 -17.90
C GLY A 115 -9.43 18.31 -18.11
N GLY A 116 -9.35 19.52 -17.56
CA GLY A 116 -8.12 20.31 -17.58
C GLY A 116 -6.99 19.72 -16.71
N LEU A 117 -7.32 18.99 -15.64
CA LEU A 117 -6.34 18.21 -14.87
C LEU A 117 -5.81 17.02 -15.67
N ILE A 118 -6.68 16.31 -16.40
CA ILE A 118 -6.29 15.21 -17.30
C ILE A 118 -5.37 15.72 -18.41
N LYS A 119 -5.72 16.85 -19.05
CA LYS A 119 -4.87 17.51 -20.05
C LYS A 119 -3.49 17.85 -19.49
N LEU A 120 -3.42 18.41 -18.27
CA LEU A 120 -2.16 18.70 -17.60
C LEU A 120 -1.35 17.41 -17.38
N ALA A 121 -1.99 16.37 -16.86
CA ALA A 121 -1.33 15.10 -16.53
C ALA A 121 -0.69 14.45 -17.77
N LEU A 122 -1.42 14.37 -18.89
CA LEU A 122 -0.94 13.78 -20.13
C LEU A 122 0.06 14.67 -20.87
N GLY A 123 -0.27 15.95 -21.07
CA GLY A 123 0.49 16.86 -21.92
C GLY A 123 1.87 17.25 -21.39
N THR A 124 2.11 17.03 -20.09
CA THR A 124 3.39 17.34 -19.42
C THR A 124 4.37 16.19 -19.40
N HIS A 125 3.99 15.02 -19.90
CA HIS A 125 4.90 13.89 -20.00
C HIS A 125 6.01 14.15 -21.04
N VAL A 126 7.23 13.68 -20.79
CA VAL A 126 8.39 13.86 -21.69
C VAL A 126 8.23 13.20 -23.06
N ALA A 127 7.39 12.17 -23.18
CA ALA A 127 7.06 11.54 -24.46
C ALA A 127 6.07 12.37 -25.31
N VAL A 128 5.30 13.26 -24.67
CA VAL A 128 4.20 14.00 -25.30
C VAL A 128 4.59 15.45 -25.57
N LYS A 129 5.07 16.17 -24.54
CA LYS A 129 5.51 17.57 -24.60
C LYS A 129 4.51 18.51 -25.29
N ALA A 130 3.21 18.27 -25.11
CA ALA A 130 2.15 19.08 -25.71
C ALA A 130 1.95 20.43 -25.01
N ILE A 131 2.55 20.60 -23.82
CA ILE A 131 2.44 21.82 -23.02
C ILE A 131 3.82 22.47 -22.88
N ASP A 132 4.00 23.60 -23.56
CA ASP A 132 5.22 24.41 -23.52
C ASP A 132 5.10 25.55 -22.47
N ARG A 133 5.18 25.18 -21.19
CA ARG A 133 5.17 26.11 -20.04
C ARG A 133 6.20 25.72 -18.98
N PRO A 134 7.50 25.62 -19.32
CA PRO A 134 8.54 25.20 -18.38
C PRO A 134 8.74 26.19 -17.22
N ASP A 135 8.27 27.43 -17.37
CA ASP A 135 8.26 28.49 -16.37
C ASP A 135 7.37 28.17 -15.17
N VAL A 136 6.30 27.40 -15.40
CA VAL A 136 5.28 27.11 -14.39
C VAL A 136 5.09 25.62 -14.19
N ILE A 137 5.37 24.77 -15.17
CA ILE A 137 4.99 23.36 -15.19
C ILE A 137 6.23 22.47 -15.32
N ARG A 138 6.47 21.64 -14.31
CA ARG A 138 7.54 20.64 -14.33
C ARG A 138 7.10 19.43 -15.19
N PRO A 139 7.86 19.04 -16.23
CA PRO A 139 7.63 17.78 -16.94
C PRO A 139 7.83 16.55 -16.04
N TRP A 140 7.34 15.39 -16.50
CA TRP A 140 7.54 14.12 -15.80
C TRP A 140 7.72 12.96 -16.80
N GLY A 141 8.23 11.83 -16.30
CA GLY A 141 8.52 10.63 -17.09
C GLY A 141 9.97 10.18 -16.93
N ALA A 142 10.23 8.93 -17.31
CA ALA A 142 11.57 8.34 -17.33
C ALA A 142 12.56 9.29 -18.02
N THR A 143 13.80 9.35 -17.50
CA THR A 143 14.90 10.25 -17.91
C THR A 143 14.79 11.71 -17.49
N TYR A 144 13.64 12.19 -17.04
CA TYR A 144 13.51 13.59 -16.61
C TYR A 144 14.28 13.89 -15.31
N SER A 145 14.17 13.02 -14.31
CA SER A 145 14.98 13.08 -13.10
C SER A 145 15.22 11.68 -12.53
N PRO A 146 16.24 11.47 -11.67
CA PRO A 146 16.52 10.15 -11.10
C PRO A 146 15.33 9.51 -10.38
N ALA A 147 14.47 10.32 -9.75
CA ALA A 147 13.26 9.82 -9.09
C ALA A 147 12.17 9.43 -10.10
N ASP A 148 12.15 10.02 -11.28
CA ASP A 148 11.11 9.74 -12.28
C ASP A 148 11.35 8.41 -12.99
N ASN A 149 12.59 7.90 -13.01
CA ASN A 149 12.95 6.61 -13.64
C ASN A 149 12.22 5.37 -13.07
N TRP A 150 11.56 5.48 -11.92
CA TRP A 150 10.74 4.40 -11.36
C TRP A 150 9.33 4.88 -10.97
N HIS A 151 9.14 6.15 -10.62
CA HIS A 151 7.81 6.62 -10.22
C HIS A 151 6.92 6.92 -11.42
N ALA A 152 7.49 7.17 -12.61
CA ALA A 152 6.71 7.32 -13.82
C ALA A 152 5.95 6.03 -14.15
N ASP A 153 6.51 4.85 -13.85
CA ASP A 153 5.83 3.56 -13.98
C ASP A 153 4.52 3.49 -13.22
N LEU A 154 4.55 3.96 -11.97
CA LEU A 154 3.39 4.01 -11.10
C LEU A 154 2.28 4.88 -11.71
N PHE A 155 2.63 6.05 -12.22
CA PHE A 155 1.68 7.00 -12.79
C PHE A 155 1.14 6.54 -14.13
N ALA A 156 2.01 6.05 -15.02
CA ALA A 156 1.64 5.56 -16.33
C ALA A 156 0.80 4.28 -16.23
N GLY A 157 1.19 3.31 -15.39
CA GLY A 157 0.40 2.11 -15.13
C GLY A 157 -0.98 2.42 -14.55
N THR A 158 -1.05 3.31 -13.54
CA THR A 158 -2.33 3.79 -12.98
C THR A 158 -3.20 4.46 -14.04
N SER A 159 -2.62 5.33 -14.86
CA SER A 159 -3.32 6.03 -15.94
C SER A 159 -3.83 5.07 -17.01
N GLY A 160 -3.04 4.06 -17.37
CA GLY A 160 -3.43 3.01 -18.31
C GLY A 160 -4.62 2.19 -17.82
N MET A 161 -4.63 1.80 -16.54
CA MET A 161 -5.76 1.07 -15.95
C MET A 161 -7.03 1.93 -15.87
N LEU A 162 -6.91 3.18 -15.45
CA LEU A 162 -8.06 3.99 -15.04
C LEU A 162 -8.63 4.89 -16.14
N MET A 163 -7.81 5.33 -17.10
CA MET A 163 -8.25 6.31 -18.11
C MET A 163 -8.40 5.76 -19.52
N LEU A 164 -7.74 4.65 -19.87
CA LEU A 164 -7.60 4.22 -21.27
C LEU A 164 -8.94 4.06 -22.00
N ASP A 165 -9.93 3.41 -21.37
CA ASP A 165 -11.24 3.15 -21.96
C ASP A 165 -12.11 4.40 -22.13
N GLY A 166 -11.79 5.46 -21.36
CA GLY A 166 -12.56 6.71 -21.34
C GLY A 166 -11.96 7.85 -22.17
N LEU A 167 -10.74 7.69 -22.68
CA LEU A 167 -10.06 8.71 -23.48
C LEU A 167 -10.25 8.46 -24.97
N GLU A 168 -10.41 9.55 -25.72
CA GLU A 168 -10.55 9.54 -27.18
C GLU A 168 -9.55 10.50 -27.85
N GLY A 169 -9.43 10.42 -29.18
CA GLY A 169 -8.62 11.35 -29.99
C GLY A 169 -7.18 11.52 -29.50
N ASP A 170 -6.73 12.77 -29.46
CA ASP A 170 -5.36 13.12 -29.07
C ASP A 170 -5.01 12.66 -27.66
N GLN A 171 -5.93 12.74 -26.71
CA GLN A 171 -5.65 12.33 -25.32
C GLN A 171 -5.39 10.82 -25.22
N ARG A 172 -6.13 10.01 -25.99
CA ARG A 172 -5.87 8.57 -26.06
C ARG A 172 -4.50 8.29 -26.66
N GLN A 173 -4.14 8.98 -27.75
CA GLN A 173 -2.82 8.82 -28.39
C GLN A 173 -1.68 9.25 -27.46
N GLN A 174 -1.87 10.32 -26.68
CA GLN A 174 -0.92 10.75 -25.65
C GLN A 174 -0.72 9.66 -24.60
N LEU A 175 -1.79 9.07 -24.06
CA LEU A 175 -1.66 7.98 -23.07
C LEU A 175 -0.96 6.75 -23.65
N LEU A 176 -1.26 6.37 -24.89
CA LEU A 176 -0.57 5.27 -25.58
C LEU A 176 0.93 5.55 -25.75
N ALA A 177 1.29 6.78 -26.14
CA ALA A 177 2.68 7.20 -26.25
C ALA A 177 3.41 7.17 -24.89
N ILE A 178 2.74 7.59 -23.82
CA ILE A 178 3.26 7.50 -22.45
C ILE A 178 3.51 6.04 -22.06
N LEU A 179 2.52 5.16 -22.25
CA LEU A 179 2.65 3.74 -21.91
C LEU A 179 3.79 3.07 -22.67
N ALA A 180 3.89 3.30 -23.98
CA ALA A 180 4.98 2.76 -24.79
C ALA A 180 6.35 3.28 -24.33
N TRP A 181 6.47 4.59 -24.10
CA TRP A 181 7.71 5.24 -23.68
C TRP A 181 8.21 4.66 -22.35
N GLU A 182 7.35 4.63 -21.33
CA GLU A 182 7.73 4.15 -20.01
C GLU A 182 8.03 2.65 -20.03
N ALA A 183 7.24 1.85 -20.74
CA ALA A 183 7.48 0.41 -20.88
C ALA A 183 8.81 0.09 -21.59
N ASP A 184 9.17 0.88 -22.61
CA ASP A 184 10.45 0.73 -23.31
C ASP A 184 11.64 1.12 -22.44
N HIS A 185 11.52 2.18 -21.64
CA HIS A 185 12.57 2.56 -20.69
C HIS A 185 12.81 1.47 -19.64
N GLN A 186 11.78 0.78 -19.17
CA GLN A 186 11.98 -0.36 -18.25
C GLN A 186 12.73 -1.53 -18.90
N ILE A 187 12.56 -1.74 -20.22
CA ILE A 187 13.40 -2.70 -20.95
C ILE A 187 14.85 -2.21 -21.04
N GLU A 188 15.05 -0.93 -21.36
CA GLU A 188 16.38 -0.34 -21.57
C GLU A 188 17.21 -0.25 -20.29
N TYR A 189 16.59 0.15 -19.18
CA TYR A 189 17.24 0.13 -17.86
C TYR A 189 17.70 -1.27 -17.49
N GLY A 190 16.96 -2.28 -17.95
CA GLY A 190 17.30 -3.68 -17.84
C GLY A 190 17.30 -4.18 -16.40
N PHE A 191 17.19 -5.49 -16.27
CA PHE A 191 17.26 -6.17 -14.98
C PHE A 191 18.72 -6.57 -14.67
N ASP A 192 19.60 -5.59 -14.43
CA ASP A 192 21.02 -5.81 -14.10
C ASP A 192 21.29 -5.69 -12.58
N ARG A 193 22.17 -6.55 -12.07
CA ARG A 193 22.66 -6.59 -10.68
C ARG A 193 23.34 -5.29 -10.23
N GLN A 194 23.85 -4.49 -11.17
CA GLN A 194 24.46 -3.19 -10.88
C GLN A 194 23.43 -2.05 -10.86
N ASN A 195 22.22 -2.29 -11.38
CA ASN A 195 21.14 -1.33 -11.33
C ASN A 195 20.46 -1.41 -9.95
N TYR A 196 20.73 -0.38 -9.15
CA TYR A 196 20.26 -0.23 -7.77
C TYR A 196 18.74 -0.04 -7.67
N HIS A 197 18.04 0.15 -8.79
CA HIS A 197 16.59 0.32 -8.88
C HIS A 197 15.81 -0.99 -8.93
N VAL A 198 16.46 -2.10 -9.28
CA VAL A 198 15.79 -3.38 -9.61
C VAL A 198 16.34 -4.58 -8.84
N THR A 199 17.52 -4.44 -8.21
CA THR A 199 18.17 -5.53 -7.49
C THR A 199 17.68 -5.60 -6.04
N PRO A 200 16.98 -6.68 -5.62
CA PRO A 200 16.48 -6.82 -4.25
C PRO A 200 17.62 -6.91 -3.22
N GLN A 201 17.45 -6.23 -2.08
CA GLN A 201 18.39 -6.30 -0.95
C GLN A 201 17.64 -6.46 0.37
N LEU A 202 17.77 -7.65 0.97
CA LEU A 202 17.20 -7.98 2.28
C LEU A 202 17.81 -7.12 3.39
N GLY A 203 16.98 -6.63 4.33
CA GLY A 203 17.40 -5.79 5.44
C GLY A 203 17.93 -4.40 5.07
N GLY A 204 17.73 -3.96 3.82
CA GLY A 204 18.25 -2.70 3.29
C GLY A 204 17.24 -1.97 2.38
N ARG A 205 17.65 -1.67 1.15
CA ARG A 205 16.79 -1.05 0.12
C ARG A 205 16.04 -2.15 -0.64
N SER A 206 14.89 -2.56 -0.13
CA SER A 206 13.98 -3.38 -0.94
C SER A 206 13.46 -2.56 -2.13
N VAL A 207 13.25 -3.21 -3.27
CA VAL A 207 12.68 -2.62 -4.49
C VAL A 207 11.41 -3.36 -4.93
N GLY A 208 10.79 -4.11 -4.02
CA GLY A 208 9.58 -4.88 -4.33
C GLY A 208 8.43 -3.99 -4.80
N GLU A 209 8.25 -2.84 -4.17
CA GLU A 209 7.23 -1.85 -4.58
C GLU A 209 7.46 -1.33 -6.00
N SER A 210 8.66 -0.83 -6.31
CA SER A 210 8.97 -0.32 -7.66
C SER A 210 8.87 -1.42 -8.71
N ASN A 211 9.33 -2.64 -8.40
CA ASN A 211 9.15 -3.79 -9.29
C ASN A 211 7.67 -4.09 -9.56
N ALA A 212 6.79 -3.92 -8.58
CA ALA A 212 5.35 -4.09 -8.76
C ALA A 212 4.77 -3.01 -9.68
N TRP A 213 5.19 -1.75 -9.53
CA TRP A 213 4.79 -0.66 -10.41
C TRP A 213 5.21 -0.90 -11.86
N SER A 214 6.47 -1.27 -12.09
CA SER A 214 6.99 -1.61 -13.42
C SER A 214 6.22 -2.80 -14.02
N THR A 215 5.87 -3.81 -13.20
CA THR A 215 5.07 -4.95 -13.64
C THR A 215 3.70 -4.50 -14.16
N ALA A 216 2.97 -3.69 -13.39
CA ALA A 216 1.65 -3.21 -13.79
C ALA A 216 1.71 -2.30 -15.01
N LEU A 217 2.71 -1.41 -15.10
CA LEU A 217 2.96 -0.60 -16.30
C LEU A 217 3.14 -1.48 -17.55
N LEU A 218 4.04 -2.47 -17.48
CA LEU A 218 4.35 -3.33 -18.62
C LEU A 218 3.11 -4.11 -19.06
N GLN A 219 2.31 -4.58 -18.11
CA GLN A 219 1.03 -5.22 -18.41
C GLN A 219 0.01 -4.26 -19.03
N ALA A 220 -0.11 -3.04 -18.51
CA ALA A 220 -0.98 -2.01 -19.07
C ALA A 220 -0.57 -1.65 -20.51
N ALA A 221 0.73 -1.51 -20.79
CA ALA A 221 1.23 -1.28 -22.14
C ALA A 221 0.93 -2.45 -23.08
N ARG A 222 1.09 -3.69 -22.62
CA ARG A 222 0.75 -4.90 -23.40
C ARG A 222 -0.73 -4.95 -23.75
N LEU A 223 -1.61 -4.63 -22.81
CA LEU A 223 -3.05 -4.60 -23.05
C LEU A 223 -3.43 -3.46 -24.00
N ALA A 224 -2.85 -2.27 -23.82
CA ALA A 224 -3.18 -1.08 -24.58
C ALA A 224 -2.67 -1.09 -26.04
N LEU A 225 -1.58 -1.82 -26.31
CA LEU A 225 -0.89 -1.86 -27.60
C LEU A 225 -0.70 -3.30 -28.10
N PRO A 226 -1.79 -4.06 -28.35
CA PRO A 226 -1.74 -5.50 -28.63
C PRO A 226 -0.90 -5.85 -29.87
N ASP A 227 -0.86 -4.98 -30.88
CA ASP A 227 -0.14 -5.19 -32.14
C ASP A 227 1.30 -4.65 -32.13
N SER A 228 1.77 -4.16 -30.98
CA SER A 228 3.14 -3.62 -30.88
C SER A 228 4.19 -4.71 -31.14
N PRO A 229 5.23 -4.44 -31.95
CA PRO A 229 6.35 -5.37 -32.10
C PRO A 229 7.14 -5.58 -30.79
N ARG A 230 6.88 -4.75 -29.76
CA ARG A 230 7.52 -4.83 -28.45
C ARG A 230 6.84 -5.81 -27.49
N GLN A 231 5.70 -6.41 -27.85
CA GLN A 231 4.93 -7.32 -26.98
C GLN A 231 5.77 -8.39 -26.29
N ALA A 232 6.63 -9.10 -27.04
CA ALA A 232 7.48 -10.15 -26.48
C ALA A 232 8.51 -9.61 -25.48
N ALA A 233 9.07 -8.42 -25.75
CA ALA A 233 10.02 -7.77 -24.87
C ALA A 233 9.34 -7.28 -23.59
N TRP A 234 8.17 -6.64 -23.70
CA TRP A 234 7.38 -6.22 -22.54
C TRP A 234 6.92 -7.40 -21.69
N ARG A 235 6.48 -8.51 -22.30
CA ARG A 235 6.11 -9.74 -21.58
C ARG A 235 7.27 -10.28 -20.77
N LYS A 236 8.45 -10.41 -21.39
CA LYS A 236 9.65 -10.89 -20.70
C LYS A 236 10.04 -9.99 -19.53
N ALA A 237 10.01 -8.67 -19.73
CA ALA A 237 10.28 -7.71 -18.66
C ALA A 237 9.26 -7.83 -17.52
N ALA A 238 7.96 -7.93 -17.83
CA ALA A 238 6.90 -8.07 -16.83
C ALA A 238 7.10 -9.30 -15.94
N ILE A 239 7.52 -10.44 -16.53
CA ILE A 239 7.87 -11.66 -15.78
C ILE A 239 9.06 -11.41 -14.84
N GLN A 240 10.10 -10.74 -15.34
CA GLN A 240 11.31 -10.46 -14.54
C GLN A 240 11.00 -9.56 -13.33
N TYR A 241 10.28 -8.46 -13.54
CA TYR A 241 9.89 -7.55 -12.46
C TYR A 241 8.94 -8.23 -11.47
N SER A 242 7.94 -8.96 -11.95
CA SER A 242 6.95 -9.63 -11.10
C SER A 242 7.60 -10.67 -10.17
N LEU A 243 8.42 -11.58 -10.71
CA LEU A 243 9.06 -12.63 -9.91
C LEU A 243 10.09 -12.09 -8.91
N ASN A 244 10.54 -10.84 -9.09
CA ASN A 244 11.40 -10.13 -8.13
C ASN A 244 10.62 -9.13 -7.26
N THR A 245 9.29 -9.13 -7.28
CA THR A 245 8.47 -8.24 -6.44
C THR A 245 8.31 -8.80 -5.02
N ILE A 246 7.63 -9.94 -4.87
CA ILE A 246 7.43 -10.65 -3.60
C ILE A 246 8.38 -11.86 -3.52
N CYS A 247 9.67 -11.63 -3.75
CA CYS A 247 10.69 -12.69 -3.70
C CYS A 247 11.24 -12.89 -2.29
N VAL A 248 11.37 -14.15 -1.87
CA VAL A 248 11.96 -14.57 -0.60
C VAL A 248 13.29 -15.31 -0.82
N PRO A 249 14.15 -15.48 0.21
CA PRO A 249 15.45 -16.13 0.02
C PRO A 249 15.39 -17.54 -0.58
N ALA A 250 14.32 -18.30 -0.31
CA ALA A 250 14.14 -19.64 -0.87
C ALA A 250 13.95 -19.64 -2.40
N ASP A 251 13.50 -18.54 -3.00
CA ASP A 251 13.29 -18.46 -4.45
C ASP A 251 14.62 -18.48 -5.23
N LEU A 252 15.72 -18.05 -4.60
CA LEU A 252 17.07 -18.02 -5.20
C LEU A 252 17.64 -19.40 -5.49
N THR A 253 17.11 -20.44 -4.86
CA THR A 253 17.55 -21.83 -5.06
C THR A 253 16.43 -22.72 -5.60
N SER A 254 15.24 -22.16 -5.82
CA SER A 254 14.06 -22.89 -6.25
C SER A 254 14.19 -23.42 -7.68
N THR A 255 14.01 -24.73 -7.83
CA THR A 255 13.96 -25.42 -9.14
C THR A 255 12.54 -25.49 -9.73
N ARG A 256 11.53 -24.93 -9.03
CA ARG A 256 10.16 -24.85 -9.55
C ARG A 256 10.16 -24.08 -10.86
N VAL A 257 9.59 -24.67 -11.91
CA VAL A 257 9.46 -24.02 -13.21
C VAL A 257 8.34 -23.01 -13.16
N VAL A 258 8.65 -21.77 -13.53
CA VAL A 258 7.72 -20.65 -13.64
C VAL A 258 7.98 -19.92 -14.94
N ALA A 259 6.93 -19.64 -15.73
CA ALA A 259 7.09 -19.03 -17.07
C ALA A 259 8.17 -19.73 -17.94
N GLY A 260 8.21 -21.06 -17.89
CA GLY A 260 9.11 -21.89 -18.71
C GLY A 260 10.56 -22.01 -18.24
N LYS A 261 10.95 -21.44 -17.08
CA LYS A 261 12.31 -21.62 -16.51
C LYS A 261 12.27 -21.87 -15.00
N PRO A 262 13.28 -22.53 -14.42
CA PRO A 262 13.46 -22.58 -12.97
C PRO A 262 13.41 -21.17 -12.34
N LEU A 263 12.70 -21.02 -11.22
CA LEU A 263 12.50 -19.72 -10.55
C LEU A 263 13.82 -19.05 -10.18
N LYS A 264 14.82 -19.83 -9.74
CA LYS A 264 16.19 -19.35 -9.47
C LYS A 264 16.85 -18.62 -10.65
N ASP A 265 16.43 -18.92 -11.89
CA ASP A 265 16.98 -18.30 -13.10
C ASP A 265 16.31 -16.95 -13.41
N TRP A 266 15.14 -16.69 -12.82
CA TRP A 266 14.42 -15.41 -12.89
C TRP A 266 14.78 -14.44 -11.76
N VAL A 267 14.93 -14.97 -10.54
CA VAL A 267 15.12 -14.16 -9.32
C VAL A 267 16.58 -13.73 -9.17
N ARG A 268 16.81 -12.51 -8.64
CA ARG A 268 18.17 -11.95 -8.41
C ARG A 268 18.48 -11.64 -6.96
N GLY A 269 17.46 -11.53 -6.11
CA GLY A 269 17.59 -11.31 -4.67
C GLY A 269 16.25 -11.50 -3.98
N ALA A 270 16.22 -11.27 -2.65
CA ALA A 270 14.99 -11.26 -1.87
C ALA A 270 14.58 -9.82 -1.50
N ASN A 271 13.30 -9.51 -1.63
CA ASN A 271 12.68 -8.28 -1.14
C ASN A 271 11.90 -8.51 0.15
N PHE A 272 11.43 -9.74 0.36
CA PHE A 272 10.68 -10.16 1.52
C PHE A 272 11.51 -11.12 2.36
N GLU A 273 11.37 -11.01 3.67
CA GLU A 273 11.87 -11.99 4.63
C GLU A 273 11.11 -13.32 4.47
N PRO A 274 11.71 -14.47 4.89
CA PRO A 274 11.07 -15.78 4.77
C PRO A 274 9.66 -15.85 5.37
N GLY A 275 9.39 -15.09 6.42
CA GLY A 275 8.08 -15.03 7.07
C GLY A 275 7.04 -14.16 6.35
N GLY A 276 7.38 -13.55 5.22
CA GLY A 276 6.43 -12.79 4.40
C GLY A 276 6.31 -11.31 4.73
N ILE A 277 7.23 -10.73 5.52
CA ILE A 277 7.30 -9.27 5.71
C ILE A 277 8.31 -8.63 4.77
N GLN A 278 8.18 -7.33 4.56
CA GLN A 278 9.17 -6.52 3.85
C GLN A 278 9.80 -5.51 4.80
N GLU A 279 11.13 -5.47 4.80
CA GLU A 279 11.87 -4.33 5.34
C GLU A 279 12.09 -3.29 4.23
N HIS A 280 11.73 -2.04 4.48
CA HIS A 280 12.07 -0.91 3.63
C HIS A 280 12.60 0.23 4.48
N HIS A 281 13.55 1.01 3.95
CA HIS A 281 14.30 2.01 4.72
C HIS A 281 14.94 1.45 6.01
N GLY A 282 15.21 0.13 6.04
CA GLY A 282 15.89 -0.57 7.13
C GLY A 282 14.99 -1.00 8.30
N PHE A 283 13.67 -1.03 8.13
CA PHE A 283 12.72 -1.53 9.14
C PHE A 283 11.46 -2.14 8.50
N TYR A 284 10.69 -2.93 9.26
CA TYR A 284 9.41 -3.48 8.78
C TYR A 284 8.45 -2.38 8.36
N HIS A 285 7.96 -2.46 7.12
CA HIS A 285 7.13 -1.40 6.57
C HIS A 285 5.88 -1.92 5.85
N PRO A 286 4.71 -1.96 6.51
CA PRO A 286 3.48 -2.53 5.94
C PRO A 286 2.97 -1.77 4.70
N GLY A 287 3.25 -0.46 4.62
CA GLY A 287 2.90 0.35 3.45
C GLY A 287 3.53 -0.15 2.14
N TYR A 288 4.81 -0.51 2.14
CA TYR A 288 5.50 -1.03 0.93
C TYR A 288 5.02 -2.44 0.56
N MET A 289 4.64 -3.25 1.56
CA MET A 289 4.00 -4.55 1.31
C MET A 289 2.66 -4.37 0.58
N ALA A 290 1.86 -3.38 1.01
CA ALA A 290 0.55 -3.13 0.42
C ALA A 290 0.66 -2.72 -1.06
N TRP A 291 1.64 -1.88 -1.41
CA TRP A 291 1.88 -1.52 -2.81
C TRP A 291 2.24 -2.74 -3.66
N ALA A 292 3.16 -3.58 -3.19
CA ALA A 292 3.53 -4.81 -3.89
C ALA A 292 2.32 -5.74 -4.11
N LEU A 293 1.50 -5.94 -3.07
CA LEU A 293 0.30 -6.78 -3.15
C LEU A 293 -0.74 -6.23 -4.14
N ALA A 294 -1.06 -4.94 -4.07
CA ALA A 294 -2.08 -4.34 -4.94
C ALA A 294 -1.67 -4.38 -6.41
N TYR A 295 -0.41 -4.01 -6.72
CA TYR A 295 0.04 -3.91 -8.11
C TYR A 295 0.29 -5.28 -8.75
N GLN A 296 0.66 -6.29 -7.97
CA GLN A 296 0.67 -7.67 -8.45
C GLN A 296 -0.75 -8.20 -8.72
N ALA A 297 -1.75 -7.83 -7.90
CA ALA A 297 -3.14 -8.18 -8.16
C ALA A 297 -3.66 -7.54 -9.46
N TYR A 298 -3.34 -6.26 -9.70
CA TYR A 298 -3.68 -5.59 -10.96
C TYR A 298 -2.99 -6.26 -12.17
N ALA A 299 -1.69 -6.55 -12.05
CA ALA A 299 -0.94 -7.21 -13.11
C ALA A 299 -1.49 -8.60 -13.45
N GLN A 300 -1.98 -9.35 -12.45
CA GLN A 300 -2.66 -10.63 -12.64
C GLN A 300 -3.96 -10.46 -13.44
N LEU A 301 -4.82 -9.49 -13.10
CA LEU A 301 -6.08 -9.29 -13.82
C LEU A 301 -5.83 -8.81 -15.26
N ILE A 302 -4.84 -7.94 -15.47
CA ILE A 302 -4.45 -7.53 -16.83
C ILE A 302 -3.93 -8.73 -17.63
N ASP A 303 -3.14 -9.62 -17.02
CA ASP A 303 -2.70 -10.85 -17.69
C ASP A 303 -3.88 -11.73 -18.11
N GLU A 304 -4.88 -11.87 -17.24
CA GLU A 304 -6.09 -12.64 -17.50
C GLU A 304 -6.97 -12.04 -18.61
N ALA A 305 -6.86 -10.73 -18.85
CA ALA A 305 -7.53 -10.07 -19.97
C ALA A 305 -6.81 -10.28 -21.32
N LEU A 306 -5.53 -10.67 -21.33
CA LEU A 306 -4.80 -10.95 -22.57
C LEU A 306 -5.27 -12.25 -23.24
N PRO A 307 -4.98 -12.47 -24.54
CA PRO A 307 -5.22 -13.76 -25.19
C PRO A 307 -4.49 -14.90 -24.45
N GLU A 308 -5.09 -16.09 -24.40
CA GLU A 308 -4.57 -17.23 -23.61
C GLU A 308 -3.10 -17.56 -23.91
N SER A 309 -2.70 -17.52 -25.18
CA SER A 309 -1.31 -17.74 -25.63
C SER A 309 -0.30 -16.72 -25.07
N GLN A 310 -0.78 -15.58 -24.57
CA GLN A 310 0.01 -14.49 -24.04
C GLN A 310 0.09 -14.45 -22.51
N ARG A 311 -0.69 -15.28 -21.82
CA ARG A 311 -0.81 -15.30 -20.35
C ARG A 311 0.36 -15.99 -19.66
N ASN A 312 0.60 -15.65 -18.40
CA ASN A 312 1.60 -16.22 -17.50
C ASN A 312 0.98 -16.38 -16.08
N PRO A 313 0.02 -17.31 -15.91
CA PRO A 313 -0.83 -17.38 -14.71
C PRO A 313 -0.08 -17.74 -13.41
N ASP A 314 1.13 -18.29 -13.52
CA ASP A 314 1.99 -18.71 -12.40
C ASP A 314 2.98 -17.62 -11.94
N VAL A 315 2.94 -16.44 -12.56
CA VAL A 315 3.91 -15.36 -12.35
C VAL A 315 3.47 -14.38 -11.27
N TYR A 316 2.32 -13.72 -11.47
CA TYR A 316 1.98 -12.50 -10.73
C TYR A 316 1.55 -12.73 -9.28
N LEU A 317 1.17 -13.97 -8.93
CA LEU A 317 0.78 -14.32 -7.56
C LEU A 317 1.87 -15.10 -6.79
N ASN A 318 3.10 -15.16 -7.31
CA ASN A 318 4.21 -15.81 -6.62
C ASN A 318 4.43 -15.19 -5.21
N ASN A 319 4.30 -16.01 -4.16
CA ASN A 319 4.34 -15.62 -2.74
C ASN A 319 3.31 -14.55 -2.30
N TRP A 320 2.34 -14.21 -3.13
CA TRP A 320 1.35 -13.17 -2.81
C TRP A 320 0.57 -13.52 -1.53
N ARG A 321 0.11 -14.78 -1.42
CA ARG A 321 -0.64 -15.26 -0.25
C ARG A 321 0.19 -15.22 1.03
N LEU A 322 1.47 -15.58 0.95
CA LEU A 322 2.40 -15.50 2.08
C LEU A 322 2.50 -14.07 2.62
N ALA A 323 2.70 -13.09 1.74
CA ALA A 323 2.79 -11.69 2.13
C ALA A 323 1.45 -11.13 2.63
N PHE A 324 0.33 -11.50 2.00
CA PHE A 324 -0.99 -11.06 2.40
C PHE A 324 -1.40 -11.59 3.78
N ASP A 325 -1.22 -12.89 4.03
CA ASP A 325 -1.56 -13.48 5.33
C ASP A 325 -0.74 -12.83 6.46
N ARG A 326 0.53 -12.47 6.18
CA ARG A 326 1.38 -11.76 7.13
C ARG A 326 0.93 -10.31 7.34
N LEU A 327 0.61 -9.57 6.27
CA LEU A 327 0.08 -8.21 6.37
C LEU A 327 -1.24 -8.19 7.16
N LYS A 328 -2.12 -9.16 6.90
CA LYS A 328 -3.40 -9.35 7.58
C LYS A 328 -3.19 -9.58 9.08
N GLN A 329 -2.26 -10.46 9.47
CA GLN A 329 -1.92 -10.64 10.88
C GLN A 329 -1.42 -9.34 11.54
N GLY A 330 -0.67 -8.52 10.81
CA GLY A 330 -0.19 -7.19 11.22
C GLY A 330 -1.16 -6.02 11.01
N THR A 331 -2.45 -6.29 10.80
CA THR A 331 -3.49 -5.27 10.53
C THR A 331 -4.66 -5.42 11.49
N PHE A 332 -5.17 -4.31 12.01
CA PHE A 332 -6.38 -4.35 12.85
C PHE A 332 -7.61 -4.71 12.05
N ALA A 333 -8.63 -5.18 12.76
CA ALA A 333 -9.92 -5.56 12.19
C ALA A 333 -10.64 -4.44 11.44
N ASN A 334 -10.22 -3.18 11.57
CA ASN A 334 -10.76 -2.02 10.85
C ASN A 334 -9.91 -1.57 9.64
N GLY A 335 -8.95 -2.37 9.19
CA GLY A 335 -8.12 -2.06 8.01
C GLY A 335 -6.92 -1.13 8.27
N ARG A 336 -6.68 -0.72 9.51
CA ARG A 336 -5.50 0.09 9.86
C ARG A 336 -4.27 -0.78 10.13
N PHE A 337 -3.15 -0.45 9.50
CA PHE A 337 -1.90 -1.18 9.69
C PHE A 337 -1.29 -0.96 11.08
N ILE A 338 -0.67 -2.01 11.63
CA ILE A 338 0.09 -1.93 12.87
C ILE A 338 1.56 -1.64 12.54
N TYR A 339 1.99 -0.41 12.77
CA TYR A 339 3.36 0.06 12.53
C TYR A 339 4.29 -0.33 13.69
N CYS A 340 4.45 -1.65 13.93
CA CYS A 340 5.19 -2.16 15.08
C CYS A 340 6.68 -1.75 15.12
N ALA A 341 7.26 -1.43 13.96
CA ALA A 341 8.62 -0.91 13.81
C ALA A 341 8.67 0.60 13.50
N GLY A 342 7.56 1.34 13.69
CA GLY A 342 7.47 2.75 13.34
C GLY A 342 7.13 3.02 11.87
N SER A 343 7.11 4.30 11.53
CA SER A 343 6.91 4.78 10.16
C SER A 343 7.58 6.12 9.94
N ASP A 344 8.18 6.28 8.78
CA ASP A 344 8.72 7.54 8.26
C ASP A 344 7.73 8.29 7.35
N TRP A 345 6.55 7.72 7.12
CA TRP A 345 5.41 8.37 6.48
C TRP A 345 4.37 8.84 7.50
N ILE A 346 3.36 9.57 7.01
CA ILE A 346 2.21 9.90 7.84
C ILE A 346 1.40 8.64 8.16
N ASN A 347 0.91 8.59 9.40
CA ASN A 347 0.11 7.51 9.94
C ASN A 347 -1.06 7.15 9.03
N TYR A 348 -1.29 5.85 8.78
CA TYR A 348 -2.37 5.36 7.90
C TYR A 348 -2.41 6.09 6.54
N GLY A 349 -1.27 6.59 6.08
CA GLY A 349 -1.11 7.27 4.81
C GLY A 349 -0.59 6.29 3.77
N TYR A 350 0.70 6.38 3.49
CA TYR A 350 1.36 5.63 2.42
C TYR A 350 1.08 4.12 2.50
N GLY A 351 0.55 3.55 1.42
CA GLY A 351 0.20 2.13 1.30
C GLY A 351 -1.11 1.70 1.98
N ASN A 352 -1.59 2.35 3.05
CA ASN A 352 -2.78 1.88 3.78
C ASN A 352 -4.07 1.93 2.92
N ALA A 353 -4.19 2.89 2.01
CA ALA A 353 -5.36 2.97 1.12
C ALA A 353 -5.50 1.73 0.19
N HIS A 354 -4.40 1.02 -0.07
CA HIS A 354 -4.42 -0.18 -0.91
C HIS A 354 -5.05 -1.38 -0.21
N ILE A 355 -5.34 -1.32 1.09
CA ILE A 355 -6.05 -2.42 1.76
C ILE A 355 -7.43 -2.68 1.15
N LEU A 356 -8.06 -1.64 0.58
CA LEU A 356 -9.33 -1.76 -0.13
C LEU A 356 -9.20 -2.65 -1.39
N PRO A 357 -8.40 -2.30 -2.40
CA PRO A 357 -8.24 -3.14 -3.58
C PRO A 357 -7.64 -4.52 -3.27
N ILE A 358 -6.69 -4.62 -2.32
CA ILE A 358 -6.14 -5.92 -1.88
C ILE A 358 -7.24 -6.81 -1.28
N GLY A 359 -8.09 -6.22 -0.42
CA GLY A 359 -9.18 -6.92 0.25
C GLY A 359 -10.22 -7.46 -0.74
N ILE A 360 -10.62 -6.65 -1.72
CA ILE A 360 -11.53 -7.08 -2.80
C ILE A 360 -10.92 -8.23 -3.58
N PHE A 361 -9.66 -8.09 -4.02
CA PHE A 361 -8.98 -9.13 -4.77
C PHE A 361 -8.89 -10.44 -3.98
N ALA A 362 -8.46 -10.41 -2.72
CA ALA A 362 -8.36 -11.62 -1.91
C ALA A 362 -9.71 -12.23 -1.54
N ALA A 363 -10.74 -11.41 -1.30
CA ALA A 363 -12.09 -11.88 -1.03
C ALA A 363 -12.65 -12.64 -2.23
N ALA A 364 -12.49 -12.10 -3.44
CA ALA A 364 -13.02 -12.72 -4.66
C ALA A 364 -12.14 -13.90 -5.12
N ARG A 365 -10.81 -13.76 -5.14
CA ARG A 365 -9.88 -14.80 -5.63
C ARG A 365 -9.76 -16.00 -4.68
N PHE A 366 -9.73 -15.74 -3.37
CA PHE A 366 -9.43 -16.75 -2.36
C PHE A 366 -10.59 -17.04 -1.40
N HIS A 367 -11.76 -16.46 -1.64
CA HIS A 367 -12.93 -16.58 -0.77
C HIS A 367 -12.60 -16.28 0.70
N ASP A 368 -11.79 -15.25 0.96
CA ASP A 368 -11.33 -14.88 2.30
C ASP A 368 -12.30 -13.88 2.98
N PRO A 369 -13.08 -14.28 4.01
CA PRO A 369 -14.02 -13.39 4.71
C PRO A 369 -13.32 -12.32 5.56
N ASP A 370 -12.04 -12.51 5.91
CA ASP A 370 -11.27 -11.46 6.55
C ASP A 370 -10.90 -10.36 5.54
N ALA A 371 -10.64 -10.74 4.29
CA ALA A 371 -10.34 -9.78 3.23
C ALA A 371 -11.57 -8.92 2.91
N THR A 372 -12.78 -9.53 2.84
CA THR A 372 -14.04 -8.77 2.71
C THR A 372 -14.20 -7.78 3.86
N ARG A 373 -13.92 -8.21 5.10
CA ARG A 373 -13.99 -7.31 6.27
C ARG A 373 -13.04 -6.12 6.14
N LEU A 374 -11.78 -6.36 5.77
CA LEU A 374 -10.79 -5.28 5.65
C LEU A 374 -11.19 -4.25 4.59
N ALA A 375 -11.73 -4.70 3.45
CA ALA A 375 -12.27 -3.82 2.42
C ALA A 375 -13.49 -3.03 2.91
N ASP A 376 -14.44 -3.70 3.56
CA ASP A 376 -15.66 -3.08 4.11
C ASP A 376 -15.38 -2.04 5.19
N GLU A 377 -14.51 -2.36 6.15
CA GLU A 377 -14.15 -1.44 7.23
C GLU A 377 -13.34 -0.25 6.75
N TRP A 378 -12.47 -0.43 5.75
CA TRP A 378 -11.77 0.70 5.16
C TRP A 378 -12.74 1.62 4.41
N LEU A 379 -13.70 1.06 3.66
CA LEU A 379 -14.74 1.86 3.01
C LEU A 379 -15.62 2.62 4.00
N LYS A 380 -16.01 2.00 5.12
CA LYS A 380 -16.74 2.69 6.21
C LYS A 380 -15.94 3.88 6.76
N LEU A 381 -14.62 3.73 6.93
CA LEU A 381 -13.75 4.83 7.34
C LEU A 381 -13.75 5.96 6.31
N VAL A 382 -13.69 5.64 5.02
CA VAL A 382 -13.81 6.65 3.94
C VAL A 382 -15.16 7.36 3.99
N GLU A 383 -16.26 6.62 4.07
CA GLU A 383 -17.61 7.18 4.11
C GLU A 383 -17.77 8.14 5.29
N HIS A 384 -17.22 7.77 6.45
CA HIS A 384 -17.20 8.61 7.64
C HIS A 384 -16.39 9.90 7.43
N GLU A 385 -15.15 9.81 6.95
CA GLU A 385 -14.31 10.99 6.69
C GLU A 385 -14.93 11.91 5.63
N GLN A 386 -15.56 11.37 4.59
CA GLN A 386 -16.26 12.14 3.58
C GLN A 386 -17.52 12.83 4.11
N ALA A 387 -18.22 12.19 5.05
CA ALA A 387 -19.35 12.82 5.74
C ALA A 387 -18.91 14.03 6.58
N LEU A 388 -17.72 13.97 7.19
CA LEU A 388 -17.17 15.08 7.97
C LEU A 388 -16.53 16.19 7.12
N SER A 389 -15.95 15.86 5.97
CA SER A 389 -15.17 16.79 5.13
C SER A 389 -15.89 17.32 3.89
N GLY A 390 -17.04 16.74 3.53
CA GLY A 390 -17.75 17.07 2.29
C GLY A 390 -17.13 16.47 1.02
N GLY A 391 -16.39 15.36 1.16
CA GLY A 391 -15.98 14.48 0.05
C GLY A 391 -14.52 14.03 0.03
N ALA A 392 -13.63 14.66 0.79
CA ALA A 392 -12.24 14.21 0.92
C ALA A 392 -12.15 12.93 1.77
N VAL A 393 -11.18 12.06 1.45
CA VAL A 393 -10.89 10.84 2.21
C VAL A 393 -10.03 11.14 3.43
N GLN A 394 -9.03 12.01 3.29
CA GLN A 394 -8.07 12.35 4.34
C GLN A 394 -8.32 13.75 4.94
N GLY A 395 -9.38 14.44 4.49
CA GLY A 395 -9.57 15.87 4.72
C GLY A 395 -9.55 16.29 6.19
N VAL A 396 -10.40 15.69 7.04
CA VAL A 396 -10.47 16.08 8.46
C VAL A 396 -9.21 15.61 9.20
N ARG A 397 -8.84 14.36 8.99
CA ARG A 397 -7.67 13.73 9.62
C ARG A 397 -6.34 14.46 9.33
N LEU A 398 -6.16 14.93 8.10
CA LEU A 398 -4.95 15.62 7.64
C LEU A 398 -5.16 17.13 7.49
N ALA A 399 -6.16 17.74 8.14
CA ALA A 399 -6.47 19.17 8.01
C ALA A 399 -5.28 20.09 8.33
N ALA A 400 -4.44 19.72 9.31
CA ALA A 400 -3.21 20.47 9.61
C ALA A 400 -2.19 20.37 8.47
N MET A 401 -2.02 19.18 7.87
CA MET A 401 -1.14 18.97 6.72
C MET A 401 -1.65 19.70 5.49
N HIS A 402 -2.97 19.73 5.25
CA HIS A 402 -3.56 20.48 4.15
C HIS A 402 -3.16 21.97 4.20
N ARG A 403 -3.13 22.56 5.40
CA ARG A 403 -2.71 23.96 5.60
C ARG A 403 -1.19 24.16 5.51
N LEU A 404 -0.40 23.26 6.09
CA LEU A 404 1.04 23.46 6.27
C LEU A 404 1.90 22.86 5.14
N SER A 405 1.44 21.80 4.51
CA SER A 405 2.11 21.10 3.41
C SER A 405 1.08 20.61 2.38
N PRO A 406 0.49 21.52 1.58
CA PRO A 406 -0.55 21.18 0.61
C PRO A 406 -0.10 20.18 -0.45
N LYS A 407 1.21 20.13 -0.76
CA LYS A 407 1.80 19.13 -1.68
C LYS A 407 1.70 17.72 -1.11
N ASP A 408 2.04 17.55 0.17
CA ASP A 408 1.97 16.24 0.83
C ASP A 408 0.52 15.79 0.99
N PHE A 409 -0.35 16.72 1.39
CA PHE A 409 -1.77 16.43 1.50
C PHE A 409 -2.35 15.93 0.18
N GLY A 410 -2.17 16.68 -0.92
CA GLY A 410 -2.74 16.28 -2.20
C GLY A 410 -2.15 14.97 -2.74
N TRP A 411 -0.89 14.65 -2.44
CA TRP A 411 -0.35 13.32 -2.75
C TRP A 411 -1.12 12.20 -2.04
N TYR A 412 -1.30 12.27 -0.72
CA TYR A 412 -2.02 11.24 0.04
C TYR A 412 -3.52 11.18 -0.30
N GLU A 413 -4.14 12.34 -0.50
CA GLU A 413 -5.54 12.46 -0.88
C GLU A 413 -5.79 11.85 -2.27
N ALA A 414 -4.92 12.16 -3.24
CA ALA A 414 -5.03 11.62 -4.59
C ALA A 414 -4.79 10.11 -4.65
N ILE A 415 -3.83 9.56 -3.87
CA ILE A 415 -3.68 8.10 -3.74
C ILE A 415 -4.97 7.46 -3.23
N SER A 416 -5.64 8.10 -2.26
CA SER A 416 -6.89 7.58 -1.71
C SER A 416 -8.02 7.59 -2.74
N GLY A 417 -8.14 8.68 -3.52
CA GLY A 417 -9.08 8.76 -4.65
C GLY A 417 -8.79 7.72 -5.74
N ALA A 418 -7.52 7.55 -6.12
CA ALA A 418 -7.10 6.52 -7.07
C ALA A 418 -7.37 5.10 -6.53
N SER A 419 -7.24 4.87 -5.22
CA SER A 419 -7.55 3.57 -4.60
C SER A 419 -9.04 3.22 -4.70
N LEU A 420 -9.94 4.21 -4.58
CA LEU A 420 -11.38 4.01 -4.83
C LEU A 420 -11.65 3.66 -6.30
N ALA A 421 -10.98 4.32 -7.24
CA ALA A 421 -11.11 4.02 -8.66
C ALA A 421 -10.54 2.64 -9.02
N HIS A 422 -9.38 2.25 -8.48
CA HIS A 422 -8.82 0.91 -8.67
C HIS A 422 -9.72 -0.18 -8.07
N ALA A 423 -10.37 0.08 -6.94
CA ALA A 423 -11.31 -0.86 -6.34
C ALA A 423 -12.49 -1.15 -7.28
N LEU A 424 -13.08 -0.11 -7.88
CA LEU A 424 -14.12 -0.28 -8.90
C LEU A 424 -13.59 -0.96 -10.15
N TRP A 425 -12.41 -0.57 -10.62
CA TRP A 425 -11.74 -1.19 -11.76
C TRP A 425 -11.54 -2.70 -11.53
N LEU A 426 -11.08 -3.13 -10.34
CA LEU A 426 -10.96 -4.54 -9.98
C LEU A 426 -12.31 -5.26 -10.10
N MET A 427 -13.38 -4.68 -9.52
CA MET A 427 -14.72 -5.29 -9.53
C MET A 427 -15.30 -5.43 -10.94
N GLU A 428 -14.90 -4.56 -11.88
CA GLU A 428 -15.27 -4.65 -13.30
C GLU A 428 -14.46 -5.73 -14.05
N HIS A 429 -13.28 -6.09 -13.56
CA HIS A 429 -12.33 -6.97 -14.25
C HIS A 429 -12.16 -8.36 -13.60
N MET A 430 -12.96 -8.68 -12.57
CA MET A 430 -12.98 -10.00 -11.95
C MET A 430 -14.39 -10.38 -11.48
N ASP A 431 -14.66 -11.68 -11.38
CA ASP A 431 -15.90 -12.16 -10.77
C ASP A 431 -15.89 -11.91 -9.26
N THR A 432 -16.77 -11.02 -8.80
CA THR A 432 -16.94 -10.67 -7.39
C THR A 432 -18.22 -11.24 -6.77
N SER A 433 -19.04 -11.96 -7.55
CA SER A 433 -20.31 -12.52 -7.09
C SER A 433 -20.12 -13.59 -5.99
N GLY A 434 -18.95 -14.24 -5.97
CA GLY A 434 -18.55 -15.23 -4.98
C GLY A 434 -17.85 -14.67 -3.74
N MET A 435 -17.81 -13.34 -3.55
CA MET A 435 -17.21 -12.74 -2.35
C MET A 435 -17.98 -13.18 -1.10
N PRO A 436 -17.29 -13.75 -0.07
CA PRO A 436 -17.95 -14.14 1.16
C PRO A 436 -18.37 -12.90 1.97
N PRO A 437 -19.39 -12.99 2.83
CA PRO A 437 -19.74 -11.90 3.74
C PRO A 437 -18.55 -11.51 4.64
N PRO A 438 -18.47 -10.25 5.08
CA PRO A 438 -17.40 -9.81 5.96
C PRO A 438 -17.46 -10.56 7.29
N SER A 439 -16.31 -11.10 7.71
CA SER A 439 -16.16 -11.66 9.04
C SER A 439 -16.48 -10.66 10.15
N SER A 440 -16.96 -11.16 11.28
CA SER A 440 -17.08 -10.37 12.51
C SER A 440 -15.70 -10.02 13.08
N GLU A 441 -15.64 -9.01 13.95
CA GLU A 441 -14.38 -8.60 14.58
C GLU A 441 -13.78 -9.72 15.42
N GLY A 442 -14.64 -10.46 16.14
CA GLY A 442 -14.25 -11.60 16.95
C GLY A 442 -13.62 -12.71 16.11
N GLU A 443 -14.23 -13.06 14.98
CA GLU A 443 -13.70 -14.08 14.07
C GLU A 443 -12.37 -13.66 13.43
N TYR A 444 -12.28 -12.41 12.95
CA TYR A 444 -11.03 -11.86 12.41
C TYR A 444 -9.91 -11.93 13.46
N ASN A 445 -10.19 -11.46 14.67
CA ASN A 445 -9.20 -11.46 15.75
C ASN A 445 -8.82 -12.88 16.20
N ALA A 446 -9.76 -13.83 16.20
CA ALA A 446 -9.51 -15.23 16.53
C ALA A 446 -8.63 -15.94 15.48
N ARG A 447 -8.80 -15.63 14.17
CA ARG A 447 -7.98 -16.21 13.09
C ARG A 447 -6.58 -15.61 12.99
N ASN A 448 -6.39 -14.38 13.44
CA ASN A 448 -5.11 -13.66 13.32
C ASN A 448 -4.26 -13.71 14.61
N VAL A 449 -4.51 -14.66 15.52
CA VAL A 449 -3.68 -14.87 16.70
C VAL A 449 -2.33 -15.51 16.36
N GLY A 450 -1.40 -15.47 17.31
CA GLY A 450 -0.14 -16.20 17.26
C GLY A 450 1.09 -15.33 17.50
N THR A 451 2.22 -16.01 17.68
CA THR A 451 3.54 -15.38 17.74
C THR A 451 4.15 -15.39 16.34
N TYR A 452 4.69 -14.26 15.93
CA TYR A 452 5.56 -14.15 14.76
C TYR A 452 6.94 -13.68 15.21
N HIS A 453 7.97 -14.31 14.68
CA HIS A 453 9.35 -13.93 14.93
C HIS A 453 10.11 -13.98 13.60
N GLU A 454 10.67 -12.84 13.22
CA GLU A 454 11.53 -12.69 12.05
C GLU A 454 12.94 -12.30 12.51
N PRO A 455 13.86 -13.26 12.65
CA PRO A 455 15.23 -12.98 13.07
C PRO A 455 15.96 -12.00 12.13
N GLY A 456 15.71 -12.10 10.82
CA GLY A 456 16.32 -11.24 9.79
C GLY A 456 16.04 -9.76 10.02
N ALA A 457 14.76 -9.45 10.31
CA ALA A 457 14.28 -8.11 10.62
C ALA A 457 14.43 -7.71 12.10
N ARG A 458 14.91 -8.63 12.96
CA ARG A 458 14.98 -8.44 14.42
C ARG A 458 13.64 -7.98 15.01
N LEU A 459 12.57 -8.57 14.50
CA LEU A 459 11.20 -8.22 14.81
C LEU A 459 10.48 -9.43 15.42
N VAL A 460 9.71 -9.17 16.46
CA VAL A 460 8.80 -10.15 17.04
C VAL A 460 7.48 -9.48 17.37
N TRP A 461 6.39 -10.22 17.19
CA TRP A 461 5.11 -9.85 17.76
C TRP A 461 4.37 -11.07 18.27
N TYR A 462 3.48 -10.82 19.23
CA TYR A 462 2.48 -11.75 19.71
C TYR A 462 1.13 -11.07 19.64
N ARG A 463 0.19 -11.72 18.98
CA ARG A 463 -1.19 -11.29 18.88
C ARG A 463 -2.09 -12.33 19.52
N ASP A 464 -2.97 -11.89 20.40
CA ASP A 464 -4.13 -12.67 20.83
C ASP A 464 -5.41 -11.93 20.43
N ALA A 465 -6.58 -12.50 20.74
CA ALA A 465 -7.87 -11.92 20.34
C ALA A 465 -8.16 -10.56 20.99
N LYS A 466 -7.41 -10.16 22.03
CA LYS A 466 -7.63 -8.94 22.81
C LYS A 466 -6.45 -7.97 22.75
N ARG A 467 -5.23 -8.44 22.48
CA ARG A 467 -4.00 -7.67 22.62
C ARG A 467 -2.99 -7.95 21.52
N TRP A 468 -2.31 -6.88 21.12
CA TRP A 468 -1.08 -6.91 20.35
C TRP A 468 0.10 -6.57 21.27
N ALA A 469 1.18 -7.32 21.17
CA ALA A 469 2.49 -7.00 21.75
C ALA A 469 3.57 -7.18 20.69
N SER A 470 4.53 -6.26 20.57
CA SER A 470 5.63 -6.39 19.63
C SER A 470 6.89 -5.71 20.12
N PHE A 471 8.04 -6.16 19.60
CA PHE A 471 9.32 -5.51 19.78
C PHE A 471 10.10 -5.55 18.46
N SER A 472 10.59 -4.40 18.01
CA SER A 472 11.51 -4.29 16.88
C SER A 472 12.82 -3.66 17.33
N TRP A 473 13.95 -4.31 17.06
CA TRP A 473 15.27 -3.71 17.20
C TRP A 473 15.72 -2.95 15.94
N ARG A 474 14.95 -3.04 14.86
CA ARG A 474 15.13 -2.21 13.66
C ARG A 474 13.85 -1.44 13.44
N ALA A 475 13.80 -0.23 13.97
CA ALA A 475 12.66 0.66 13.83
C ALA A 475 13.04 1.91 13.02
N ALA A 476 12.01 2.66 12.62
CA ALA A 476 12.15 3.92 11.92
C ALA A 476 13.19 4.84 12.60
N PHE A 477 13.91 5.61 11.77
CA PHE A 477 14.96 6.53 12.21
C PHE A 477 16.16 5.88 12.91
N GLY A 478 16.37 4.58 12.71
CA GLY A 478 17.51 3.84 13.27
C GLY A 478 17.36 3.54 14.76
N GLU A 479 16.11 3.50 15.24
CA GLU A 479 15.78 3.25 16.64
C GLU A 479 15.34 1.80 16.89
N TRP A 480 14.80 1.56 18.08
CA TRP A 480 14.08 0.34 18.47
C TRP A 480 12.71 0.75 19.01
N GLN A 481 11.75 -0.16 19.04
CA GLN A 481 10.41 0.14 19.50
C GLN A 481 9.76 -1.08 20.15
N ALA A 482 9.01 -0.84 21.23
CA ALA A 482 8.10 -1.83 21.78
C ALA A 482 6.67 -1.28 21.75
N MET A 483 5.69 -2.14 21.52
CA MET A 483 4.28 -1.76 21.53
C MET A 483 3.48 -2.82 22.24
N VAL A 484 2.55 -2.39 23.11
CA VAL A 484 1.57 -3.26 23.75
C VAL A 484 0.25 -2.50 23.78
N GLN A 485 -0.80 -3.05 23.18
CA GLN A 485 -2.11 -2.38 23.14
C GLN A 485 -3.26 -3.35 22.90
N PRO A 486 -4.49 -2.99 23.29
CA PRO A 486 -5.69 -3.74 22.92
C PRO A 486 -5.94 -3.71 21.40
N VAL A 487 -6.31 -4.83 20.79
CA VAL A 487 -6.61 -4.88 19.34
C VAL A 487 -7.89 -4.13 18.96
N GLY A 488 -8.84 -4.00 19.90
CA GLY A 488 -10.09 -3.26 19.72
C GLY A 488 -9.97 -1.74 19.90
N LEU A 489 -8.78 -1.22 20.22
CA LEU A 489 -8.55 0.23 20.42
C LEU A 489 -7.45 0.76 19.49
N PRO A 490 -7.62 0.68 18.15
CA PRO A 490 -6.60 1.09 17.18
C PRO A 490 -6.29 2.60 17.20
N HIS A 491 -7.07 3.40 17.92
CA HIS A 491 -6.85 4.84 18.11
C HIS A 491 -5.74 5.15 19.13
N LEU A 492 -5.32 4.18 19.95
CA LEU A 492 -4.26 4.37 20.96
C LEU A 492 -2.86 4.33 20.36
N LEU A 493 -2.72 3.96 19.09
CA LEU A 493 -1.44 3.89 18.42
C LEU A 493 -0.75 5.25 18.32
N ARG A 494 0.39 5.36 18.99
CA ARG A 494 1.48 6.20 18.50
C ARG A 494 2.37 5.35 17.60
N PHE A 495 3.11 5.99 16.71
CA PHE A 495 3.76 5.28 15.61
C PHE A 495 5.25 5.14 15.86
N ASN A 496 5.90 6.21 16.32
CA ASN A 496 7.32 6.23 16.61
C ASN A 496 7.55 6.44 18.11
N HIS A 497 8.70 5.98 18.61
CA HIS A 497 9.17 6.15 19.98
C HIS A 497 8.25 5.51 21.05
N ASN A 498 7.55 4.40 20.70
CA ASN A 498 6.73 3.69 21.66
C ASN A 498 7.58 2.86 22.63
N SER A 499 7.27 3.00 23.92
CA SER A 499 7.88 2.23 25.03
C SER A 499 9.41 2.26 25.00
N THR A 500 10.01 3.33 24.47
CA THR A 500 11.45 3.60 24.47
C THR A 500 11.78 4.57 25.59
N GLY A 501 12.46 4.11 26.64
CA GLY A 501 13.03 5.00 27.65
C GLY A 501 14.25 5.74 27.10
N ILE A 502 14.34 7.06 27.30
CA ILE A 502 15.48 7.87 26.88
C ILE A 502 16.25 8.33 28.13
N LEU A 503 17.47 7.82 28.35
CA LEU A 503 18.35 8.28 29.43
C LEU A 503 19.23 9.47 28.99
N GLN A 504 18.74 10.70 29.07
CA GLN A 504 19.54 11.87 28.63
C GLN A 504 20.65 12.25 29.65
N ALA A 505 21.89 11.82 29.39
CA ALA A 505 23.05 12.20 30.18
C ALA A 505 23.75 13.46 29.63
N ALA A 506 24.12 14.40 30.51
CA ALA A 506 24.86 15.60 30.14
C ALA A 506 26.21 15.27 29.47
N GLY A 507 26.57 15.99 28.41
CA GLY A 507 27.82 15.78 27.66
C GLY A 507 27.83 14.59 26.68
N THR A 508 26.79 13.75 26.64
CA THR A 508 26.66 12.66 25.67
C THR A 508 26.00 13.12 24.36
N ALA A 509 26.38 12.52 23.22
CA ALA A 509 25.65 12.79 21.97
C ALA A 509 24.31 12.05 21.98
N ARG A 510 23.34 12.55 21.20
CA ARG A 510 22.07 11.85 20.95
C ARG A 510 22.22 10.57 20.13
N ALA A 511 23.37 10.35 19.51
CA ALA A 511 23.61 9.19 18.67
C ALA A 511 23.72 7.92 19.51
N THR A 512 22.88 6.93 19.19
CA THR A 512 22.83 5.62 19.80
C THR A 512 23.33 4.57 18.83
N LYS A 513 23.84 3.45 19.37
CA LYS A 513 24.17 2.27 18.57
C LYS A 513 23.69 1.02 19.29
N ILE A 514 22.93 0.19 18.60
CA ILE A 514 22.54 -1.12 19.11
C ILE A 514 23.78 -2.01 19.14
N ARG A 515 24.19 -2.44 20.34
CA ARG A 515 25.38 -3.26 20.57
C ARG A 515 25.07 -4.75 20.49
N SER A 516 23.99 -5.17 21.12
CA SER A 516 23.55 -6.57 21.16
C SER A 516 22.03 -6.62 21.23
N THR A 517 21.46 -7.67 20.65
CA THR A 517 20.03 -7.95 20.66
C THR A 517 19.83 -9.45 20.68
N ALA A 518 18.90 -9.92 21.49
CA ALA A 518 18.44 -11.29 21.53
C ALA A 518 16.92 -11.27 21.68
N THR A 519 16.25 -11.99 20.80
CA THR A 519 14.79 -12.10 20.80
C THR A 519 14.44 -13.57 20.63
N ARG A 520 13.46 -14.04 21.41
CA ARG A 520 12.96 -15.41 21.28
C ARG A 520 11.45 -15.45 21.53
N ALA A 521 10.76 -16.13 20.63
CA ALA A 521 9.36 -16.53 20.82
C ALA A 521 9.27 -17.75 21.75
N SER A 522 8.25 -17.77 22.61
CA SER A 522 7.92 -18.96 23.41
C SER A 522 7.10 -19.96 22.59
N PRO A 523 7.33 -21.28 22.72
CA PRO A 523 6.49 -22.30 22.10
C PRO A 523 5.01 -22.18 22.48
N ASP A 524 4.72 -21.80 23.73
CA ASP A 524 3.36 -21.69 24.27
C ASP A 524 2.69 -20.31 24.01
N GLY A 525 3.35 -19.44 23.24
CA GLY A 525 2.89 -18.09 22.95
C GLY A 525 3.61 -17.00 23.75
N GLY A 526 3.73 -15.82 23.15
CA GLY A 526 4.48 -14.69 23.69
C GLY A 526 5.96 -14.70 23.29
N PHE A 527 6.72 -13.74 23.81
CA PHE A 527 8.13 -13.57 23.51
C PHE A 527 8.85 -12.81 24.62
N TRP A 528 10.18 -12.88 24.61
CA TRP A 528 11.04 -11.92 25.29
C TRP A 528 12.02 -11.30 24.30
N SER A 529 12.44 -10.07 24.60
CA SER A 529 13.41 -9.31 23.82
C SER A 529 14.34 -8.59 24.79
N LEU A 530 15.65 -8.77 24.61
CA LEU A 530 16.70 -8.17 25.44
C LEU A 530 17.80 -7.62 24.54
N GLY A 531 18.39 -6.50 24.92
CA GLY A 531 19.51 -5.94 24.18
C GLY A 531 20.22 -4.83 24.94
N THR A 532 21.32 -4.36 24.37
CA THR A 532 22.11 -3.26 24.91
C THR A 532 22.28 -2.20 23.84
N VAL A 533 22.07 -0.94 24.24
CA VAL A 533 22.28 0.23 23.39
C VAL A 533 23.39 1.08 24.00
N ASP A 534 24.42 1.35 23.20
CA ASP A 534 25.50 2.25 23.57
C ASP A 534 25.10 3.70 23.23
N ARG A 535 25.50 4.66 24.08
CA ARG A 535 25.51 6.08 23.75
C ARG A 535 26.87 6.48 23.23
N LEU A 536 26.90 7.08 22.05
CA LEU A 536 28.13 7.55 21.47
C LEU A 536 28.52 8.89 22.13
N MET A 537 29.71 8.93 22.73
CA MET A 537 30.33 10.19 23.16
C MET A 537 30.69 10.99 21.91
N ARG A 538 30.42 12.30 21.94
CA ARG A 538 30.93 13.21 20.89
C ARG A 538 32.45 13.10 20.93
N LYS A 539 33.10 12.67 19.85
CA LYS A 539 34.55 12.87 19.73
C LYS A 539 34.78 14.38 19.75
N ASN A 540 35.35 14.90 20.81
CA ASN A 540 35.83 16.28 20.84
C ASN A 540 36.78 16.45 19.64
N LYS A 541 36.44 17.36 18.72
CA LYS A 541 37.37 17.84 17.69
C LYS A 541 38.39 18.80 18.34
N THR A 542 39.03 18.35 19.41
CA THR A 542 40.19 19.03 19.99
C THR A 542 41.25 17.95 20.15
N GLY A 543 42.10 17.85 19.14
CA GLY A 543 43.37 17.16 19.27
C GLY A 543 44.20 17.91 20.30
N VAL A 544 44.06 17.55 21.56
CA VAL A 544 45.06 17.75 22.59
C VAL A 544 45.05 16.46 23.40
N SER A 545 45.98 15.57 23.09
CA SER A 545 46.30 14.44 23.96
C SER A 545 46.73 15.00 25.33
N PRO A 546 46.34 14.38 26.45
CA PRO A 546 47.04 14.66 27.71
C PRO A 546 48.47 14.19 27.52
N CYS A 547 49.42 15.10 27.66
CA CYS A 547 50.84 14.81 27.69
C CYS A 547 51.10 13.79 28.82
N PRO A 548 51.77 12.64 28.56
CA PRO A 548 52.23 11.79 29.65
C PRO A 548 53.47 12.44 30.30
N PRO A 549 53.66 12.28 31.62
CA PRO A 549 54.87 12.77 32.27
C PRO A 549 56.08 11.99 31.72
N ALA A 550 57.17 12.73 31.50
CA ALA A 550 58.38 12.23 30.88
C ALA A 550 59.04 11.10 31.71
N SER A 551 59.33 9.98 31.06
CA SER A 551 60.38 9.05 31.47
C SER A 551 61.09 8.48 30.23
N SER A 552 62.33 8.94 30.06
CA SER A 552 63.51 8.30 29.45
C SER A 552 63.37 7.11 28.47
N ALA A 553 64.08 7.29 27.34
CA ALA A 553 64.91 6.31 26.62
C ALA A 553 64.39 5.69 25.30
N SER A 554 65.13 6.07 24.24
CA SER A 554 65.61 5.32 23.06
C SER A 554 64.64 4.69 22.03
N GLY A 555 64.93 4.94 20.75
CA GLY A 555 64.73 3.92 19.70
C GLY A 555 64.00 4.34 18.41
N ALA A 556 64.76 4.94 17.49
CA ALA A 556 64.66 4.93 16.01
C ALA A 556 63.44 4.32 15.25
N SER A 557 62.88 5.17 14.38
CA SER A 557 62.48 4.96 12.96
C SER A 557 61.55 3.80 12.54
N ARG A 558 60.47 4.13 11.80
CA ARG A 558 60.33 3.83 10.36
C ARG A 558 59.04 4.43 9.76
N ARG A 559 59.17 4.90 8.52
CA ARG A 559 58.13 5.42 7.61
C ARG A 559 57.21 4.30 7.11
N ALA A 560 55.93 4.61 6.84
CA ALA A 560 55.21 4.11 5.68
C ALA A 560 53.99 5.00 5.33
N ARG A 561 53.99 5.52 4.10
CA ARG A 561 52.85 6.16 3.43
C ARG A 561 51.82 5.08 3.05
N ALA A 562 50.53 5.40 3.15
CA ALA A 562 49.50 4.82 2.29
C ALA A 562 48.40 5.84 2.00
N VAL A 563 48.19 6.06 0.70
CA VAL A 563 47.25 6.96 0.05
C VAL A 563 45.82 6.41 0.19
N ARG A 564 44.84 7.26 0.54
CA ARG A 564 43.41 6.97 0.34
C ARG A 564 42.78 8.09 -0.51
N ARG A 565 42.28 7.72 -1.70
CA ARG A 565 41.33 8.50 -2.49
C ARG A 565 39.94 8.43 -1.83
N PRO A 566 39.13 9.50 -1.82
CA PRO A 566 37.78 9.47 -1.28
C PRO A 566 36.72 9.09 -2.33
N VAL A 567 35.74 8.31 -1.90
CA VAL A 567 34.46 8.05 -2.56
C VAL A 567 33.46 9.13 -2.09
N PRO A 568 32.66 9.76 -2.98
CA PRO A 568 31.74 10.83 -2.58
C PRO A 568 30.47 10.26 -1.93
N GLY A 569 30.11 10.80 -0.76
CA GLY A 569 28.84 10.54 -0.08
C GLY A 569 27.72 11.48 -0.57
N PRO A 570 26.44 11.11 -0.38
CA PRO A 570 25.30 11.89 -0.83
C PRO A 570 25.09 13.12 0.06
N GLY A 571 24.96 14.28 -0.59
CA GLY A 571 24.91 15.61 0.00
C GLY A 571 23.63 15.88 0.80
N SER A 572 23.83 16.50 1.96
CA SER A 572 22.82 17.14 2.78
C SER A 572 22.39 18.48 2.16
N LEU A 573 21.11 18.63 1.84
CA LEU A 573 20.50 19.93 1.54
C LEU A 573 20.29 20.69 2.86
N ARG A 574 21.09 21.75 3.06
CA ARG A 574 20.79 22.83 4.01
C ARG A 574 20.00 23.90 3.28
N THR A 575 18.90 24.30 3.91
CA THR A 575 18.11 25.49 3.60
C THR A 575 18.92 26.75 3.88
N ALA A 576 18.88 27.72 2.98
CA ALA A 576 19.21 29.11 3.27
C ALA A 576 18.20 30.00 2.53
N ALA A 577 17.29 30.60 3.29
CA ALA A 577 16.76 31.90 2.95
C ALA A 577 17.58 32.90 3.77
N ASP A 578 18.26 33.83 3.11
CA ASP A 578 17.89 35.22 3.34
C ASP A 578 18.39 36.17 2.25
N ARG A 579 17.55 37.17 2.05
CA ARG A 579 17.57 38.30 1.12
C ARG A 579 18.84 39.16 1.25
N ARG A 580 19.31 39.71 0.12
CA ARG A 580 19.48 41.15 -0.19
C ARG A 580 20.69 41.38 -1.10
N ALA A 581 20.40 41.64 -2.38
CA ALA A 581 20.97 42.66 -3.28
C ALA A 581 20.53 42.28 -4.69
#